data_AF-A0AB73SZK9-F1
#
_entry.id   AF-A0AB73SZK9-F1
#
_cell.length_a   1.000
_cell.length_b   1.000
_cell.length_c   1.000
_cell.angle_alpha   90.00
_cell.angle_beta   90.00
_cell.angle_gamma   90.00
#
_symmetry.space_group_name_H-M   'P 1'
#
loop_
_entity.id
_entity.type
_entity.pdbx_description
1 polymer ?
#
loop_
_entity_poly.entity_id
_entity_poly.type
_entity_poly.pdbx_seq_one_letter_code
_entity_poly.pdbx_strand_id
1 'polypeptide(L)' 'MIENIGQGFVKIGVKQEELEESITGLQQLKPILQKQVFAGNGRNVRQGEEDAKELGKHFDTAIEAMTILLSGFPEYQN' A
#
# COMPACT_ATOMS: atom_id res chain seq x y z
N MET A 1 2.17 10.38 15.27
CA MET A 1 2.22 11.87 15.42
C MET A 1 2.08 12.46 14.03
N ILE A 2 1.28 13.51 13.84
CA ILE A 2 1.21 14.25 12.57
C ILE A 2 1.41 15.73 12.89
N GLU A 3 2.37 16.37 12.22
CA GLU A 3 2.73 17.77 12.41
C GLU A 3 2.74 18.49 11.05
N ASN A 4 2.04 19.61 10.93
CA ASN A 4 2.13 20.47 9.74
C ASN A 4 3.35 21.37 9.89
N ILE A 5 4.29 21.29 8.93
CA ILE A 5 5.56 22.03 8.98
C ILE A 5 5.57 23.25 8.03
N GLY A 6 4.40 23.63 7.50
CA GLY A 6 4.22 24.73 6.56
C GLY A 6 4.44 24.34 5.10
N GLN A 7 4.17 25.29 4.19
CA GLN A 7 4.43 25.17 2.74
C GLN A 7 3.75 23.96 2.05
N GLY A 8 2.67 23.42 2.65
CA GLY A 8 1.97 22.25 2.13
C GLY A 8 2.60 20.91 2.53
N PHE A 9 3.59 20.91 3.41
CA PHE A 9 4.25 19.70 3.90
C PHE A 9 3.78 19.29 5.31
N VAL A 10 3.82 17.99 5.55
CA VAL A 10 3.54 17.39 6.86
C VAL A 10 4.66 16.43 7.25
N LYS A 11 4.97 16.38 8.54
CA LYS A 11 5.81 15.38 9.16
C LYS A 11 4.93 14.32 9.82
N ILE A 12 5.21 13.06 9.51
CA ILE A 12 4.46 11.92 10.04
C ILE A 12 5.44 11.07 10.85
N GLY A 13 5.12 10.87 12.12
CA GLY A 13 5.81 9.92 12.98
C GLY A 13 5.17 8.55 12.83
N VAL A 14 5.96 7.58 12.36
CA VAL A 14 5.61 6.17 12.14
C VAL A 14 6.62 5.30 12.90
N LYS A 15 6.20 4.13 13.39
CA LYS A 15 7.11 3.14 13.98
C LYS A 15 7.55 2.14 12.91
N GLN A 16 8.78 1.65 13.03
CA GLN A 16 9.33 0.62 12.15
C GLN A 16 8.47 -0.65 12.13
N GLU A 17 8.16 -1.23 13.31
CA GLU A 17 7.36 -2.45 13.46
C GLU A 17 5.96 -2.30 12.81
N GLU A 18 5.30 -1.16 13.05
CA GLU A 18 3.98 -0.88 12.46
C GLU A 18 4.04 -0.81 10.92
N LEU A 19 5.13 -0.29 10.34
CA LEU A 19 5.35 -0.28 8.88
C LEU A 19 5.61 -1.69 8.33
N GLU A 20 6.45 -2.49 9.01
CA GLU A 20 6.77 -3.87 8.61
C GLU A 20 5.52 -4.76 8.61
N GLU A 21 4.72 -4.68 9.68
CA GLU A 21 3.44 -5.37 9.80
C GLU A 21 2.47 -4.93 8.71
N SER A 22 2.37 -3.62 8.45
CA SER A 22 1.47 -3.07 7.43
C SER A 22 1.86 -3.49 6.02
N ILE A 23 3.15 -3.43 5.67
CA ILE A 23 3.67 -3.89 4.37
C ILE A 23 3.33 -5.37 4.17
N THR A 24 3.63 -6.20 5.17
CA THR A 24 3.35 -7.65 5.12
C THR A 24 1.85 -7.92 4.96
N GLY A 25 1.01 -7.23 5.74
CA GLY A 25 -0.44 -7.34 5.67
C GLY A 25 -1.00 -6.95 4.31
N LEU A 26 -0.56 -5.81 3.75
CA LEU A 26 -1.01 -5.37 2.42
C LEU A 26 -0.55 -6.32 1.31
N GLN A 27 0.67 -6.85 1.38
CA GLN A 27 1.17 -7.84 0.42
C GLN A 27 0.30 -9.11 0.42
N GLN A 28 -0.15 -9.57 1.59
CA GLN A 28 -1.04 -10.73 1.71
C GLN A 28 -2.47 -10.41 1.25
N LEU A 29 -3.00 -9.23 1.59
CA LEU A 29 -4.36 -8.82 1.23
C LEU A 29 -4.53 -8.55 -0.26
N LYS A 30 -3.51 -7.99 -0.92
CA LYS A 30 -3.55 -7.62 -2.35
C LYS A 30 -4.12 -8.73 -3.25
N PRO A 31 -3.54 -9.95 -3.32
CA PRO A 31 -4.06 -11.00 -4.22
C PRO A 31 -5.45 -11.50 -3.82
N ILE A 32 -5.82 -11.42 -2.53
CA ILE A 32 -7.15 -11.82 -2.07
C ILE A 32 -8.18 -10.83 -2.59
N LEU A 33 -7.95 -9.54 -2.41
CA LEU A 33 -8.88 -8.49 -2.82
C LEU A 33 -8.95 -8.35 -4.34
N GLN A 34 -7.85 -8.54 -5.06
CA GLN A 34 -7.87 -8.60 -6.53
C GLN A 34 -8.80 -9.73 -7.04
N LYS A 35 -8.76 -10.91 -6.41
CA LYS A 35 -9.68 -12.02 -6.75
C LYS A 35 -11.14 -11.67 -6.44
N GLN A 36 -11.41 -11.00 -5.32
CA GLN A 36 -12.76 -10.59 -4.95
C GLN A 36 -13.31 -9.52 -5.90
N VAL A 37 -12.52 -8.52 -6.29
CA VAL A 37 -12.92 -7.50 -7.27
C VAL A 37 -13.20 -8.12 -8.64
N PHE A 38 -12.35 -9.04 -9.08
CA PHE A 38 -12.60 -9.79 -10.32
C PHE A 38 -13.91 -10.60 -10.24
N ALA A 39 -14.12 -11.34 -9.16
CA ALA A 39 -15.32 -12.16 -8.97
C ALA A 39 -16.60 -11.31 -8.83
N GLY A 40 -16.52 -10.15 -8.17
CA GLY A 40 -17.64 -9.22 -7.96
C GLY A 40 -18.17 -8.61 -9.26
N ASN A 41 -17.33 -8.53 -10.31
CA ASN A 41 -17.72 -8.08 -11.65
C ASN A 41 -18.51 -9.13 -12.45
N GLY A 42 -18.63 -10.37 -11.94
CA GLY A 42 -19.48 -11.41 -12.50
C GLY A 42 -19.15 -11.77 -13.96
N ARG A 43 -20.08 -11.54 -14.89
CA ARG A 43 -19.89 -11.84 -16.32
C ARG A 43 -19.09 -10.78 -17.06
N ASN A 44 -18.82 -9.62 -16.46
CA ASN A 44 -18.04 -8.57 -17.09
C ASN A 44 -16.54 -8.81 -16.87
N VAL A 45 -16.01 -9.85 -17.53
CA VAL A 45 -14.63 -10.33 -17.34
C VAL A 45 -13.62 -9.21 -17.61
N ARG A 46 -13.78 -8.47 -18.71
CA ARG A 46 -12.86 -7.38 -19.08
C ARG A 46 -12.80 -6.30 -18.00
N GLN A 47 -13.94 -5.84 -17.50
CA GLN A 47 -13.97 -4.85 -16.43
C GLN A 47 -13.40 -5.42 -15.12
N GLY A 48 -13.71 -6.68 -14.82
CA GLY A 48 -13.14 -7.36 -13.65
C GLY A 48 -11.62 -7.42 -13.66
N GLU A 49 -11.00 -7.67 -14.83
CA GLU A 49 -9.54 -7.63 -14.98
C GLU A 49 -8.98 -6.21 -14.82
N GLU A 50 -9.64 -5.21 -15.41
CA GLU A 50 -9.24 -3.80 -15.32
C GLU A 50 -9.30 -3.30 -13.87
N ASP A 51 -10.42 -3.54 -13.18
CA ASP A 51 -10.62 -3.12 -11.78
C ASP A 51 -9.65 -3.84 -10.83
N ALA A 52 -9.46 -5.16 -11.00
CA ALA A 52 -8.52 -5.92 -10.19
C ALA A 52 -7.07 -5.44 -10.41
N LYS A 53 -6.72 -5.06 -11.64
CA LYS A 53 -5.41 -4.49 -11.96
C LYS A 53 -5.24 -3.10 -11.35
N GLU A 54 -6.26 -2.25 -11.43
CA GLU A 54 -6.24 -0.91 -10.83
C GLU A 54 -6.11 -0.97 -9.30
N LEU A 55 -6.89 -1.82 -8.63
CA LEU A 55 -6.74 -2.09 -7.20
C LEU A 55 -5.32 -2.53 -6.87
N GLY A 56 -4.76 -3.46 -7.66
CA GLY A 56 -3.40 -3.94 -7.47
C GLY A 56 -2.36 -2.82 -7.50
N LYS A 57 -2.50 -1.87 -8.43
CA LYS A 57 -1.61 -0.70 -8.52
C LYS A 57 -1.70 0.19 -7.28
N HIS A 58 -2.89 0.42 -6.74
CA HIS A 58 -3.04 1.21 -5.51
C HIS A 58 -2.36 0.55 -4.32
N PHE A 59 -2.47 -0.78 -4.20
CA PHE A 59 -1.74 -1.55 -3.20
C PHE A 59 -0.22 -1.43 -3.39
N ASP A 60 0.27 -1.54 -4.63
CA ASP A 60 1.69 -1.39 -4.94
C ASP A 60 2.21 0.00 -4.55
N THR A 61 1.49 1.05 -4.91
CA THR A 61 1.85 2.43 -4.53
C THR A 61 1.89 2.62 -3.01
N ALA A 62 0.92 2.06 -2.28
CA ALA A 62 0.90 2.14 -0.82
C ALA A 62 2.08 1.38 -0.19
N ILE A 63 2.35 0.15 -0.67
CA ILE A 63 3.49 -0.66 -0.22
C ILE A 63 4.80 0.07 -0.51
N GLU A 64 4.98 0.60 -1.72
CA GLU A 64 6.18 1.33 -2.12
C GLU A 64 6.41 2.56 -1.24
N ALA A 65 5.38 3.37 -1.01
CA ALA A 65 5.47 4.53 -0.12
C ALA A 65 5.90 4.14 1.30
N MET A 66 5.33 3.06 1.84
CA MET A 66 5.72 2.54 3.17
C MET A 66 7.14 1.97 3.17
N THR A 67 7.57 1.29 2.10
CA THR A 67 8.94 0.79 1.96
C THR A 67 9.96 1.93 1.88
N ILE A 68 9.62 3.04 1.22
CA ILE A 68 10.46 4.26 1.21
C ILE A 68 10.57 4.85 2.62
N LEU A 69 9.49 4.88 3.39
CA LEU A 69 9.56 5.30 4.79
C LEU A 69 10.40 4.34 5.63
N LEU A 70 10.26 3.02 5.39
CA LEU A 70 10.99 1.98 6.11
C LEU A 70 12.50 2.03 5.83
N SER A 71 12.93 2.38 4.61
CA SER A 71 14.35 2.57 4.29
C SER A 71 14.99 3.79 4.96
N GLY A 72 14.17 4.68 5.55
CA GLY A 72 14.64 5.77 6.39
C GLY A 72 15.18 5.33 7.75
N PHE A 73 14.91 4.09 8.18
CA PHE A 73 15.37 3.55 9.46
C PHE A 73 16.80 2.99 9.36
N PRO A 74 17.66 3.17 10.40
CA PRO A 74 19.06 2.72 10.38
C PRO A 74 19.26 1.25 9.99
N GLU A 75 18.33 0.39 10.40
CA GLU A 75 18.33 -1.05 10.17
C GLU A 75 18.28 -1.43 8.67
N TYR A 76 17.76 -0.52 7.83
CA TYR A 76 17.53 -0.72 6.39
C TYR A 76 18.50 0.07 5.49
N GLN A 77 19.53 0.70 6.06
CA GLN A 77 20.50 1.54 5.33
C GLN A 77 21.84 0.85 5.03
N ASN A 78 21.90 -0.47 5.20
CA ASN A 78 23.11 -1.28 5.01
C ASN A 78 23.44 -1.54 3.53
#